data_AF-A0AAE4YAK2-F1
#
_entry.id   AF-A0AAE4YAK2-F1
#
_cell.length_a   1.000
_cell.length_b   1.000
_cell.length_c   1.000
_cell.angle_alpha   90.00
_cell.angle_beta   90.00
_cell.angle_gamma   90.00
#
_symmetry.space_group_name_H-M   'P 1'
#
loop_
_entity.id
_entity.type
_entity.pdbx_description
1 polymer ?
#
loop_
_entity_poly.entity_id
_entity_poly.type
_entity_poly.pdbx_seq_one_letter_code
_entity_poly.pdbx_strand_id
1 'polypeptide(L)'
;MRLSVLALSLLALAVPAAAQEVETTKIGKSVVKFHVLPSLDETELKTLRLVATNKQALAIFLPDGGKTFSAMAISPSEGFMRDGAPVKSATAVGGFPDAATAAAGVVELCDKARKKGSKPCVVVLEIAPR
;
A
#
# COMPACT_ATOMS: atom_id res chain seq x y z
N MET A 1 11.18 -41.54 41.47
CA MET A 1 10.29 -40.65 40.68
C MET A 1 11.00 -40.37 39.37
N ARG A 2 10.49 -40.90 38.25
CA ARG A 2 11.17 -40.86 36.93
C ARG A 2 10.89 -39.51 36.26
N LEU A 3 11.94 -38.77 35.94
CA LEU A 3 11.90 -37.58 35.08
C LEU A 3 11.70 -38.04 33.63
N SER A 4 10.59 -37.67 33.01
CA SER A 4 10.40 -37.77 31.57
C SER A 4 10.33 -36.36 30.99
N VAL A 5 11.47 -35.89 30.47
CA VAL A 5 11.57 -34.69 29.65
C VAL A 5 11.10 -35.08 28.24
N LEU A 6 9.85 -34.75 27.90
CA LEU A 6 9.35 -34.81 26.53
C LEU A 6 9.73 -33.50 25.84
N ALA A 7 10.84 -33.53 25.10
CA ALA A 7 11.21 -32.50 24.16
C ALA A 7 10.24 -32.54 22.97
N LEU A 8 9.27 -31.63 22.96
CA LEU A 8 8.35 -31.45 21.84
C LEU A 8 9.02 -30.54 20.81
N SER A 9 9.60 -31.15 19.78
CA SER A 9 10.24 -30.48 18.65
C SER A 9 9.24 -29.59 17.91
N LEU A 10 9.42 -28.26 18.00
CA LEU A 10 8.72 -27.29 17.15
C LEU A 10 9.17 -27.47 15.70
N LEU A 11 8.33 -28.08 14.87
CA LEU A 11 8.40 -27.94 13.41
C LEU A 11 7.96 -26.52 13.05
N ALA A 12 8.92 -25.62 12.88
CA ALA A 12 8.71 -24.32 12.26
C ALA A 12 8.33 -24.53 10.77
N LEU A 13 7.03 -24.50 10.49
CA LEU A 13 6.53 -24.40 9.11
C LEU A 13 6.97 -23.04 8.55
N ALA A 14 8.01 -23.04 7.73
CA ALA A 14 8.35 -21.93 6.86
C ALA A 14 7.22 -21.78 5.84
N VAL A 15 6.24 -20.94 6.14
CA VAL A 15 5.23 -20.50 5.17
C VAL A 15 5.98 -19.70 4.10
N PRO A 16 5.95 -20.11 2.81
CA PRO A 16 6.52 -19.28 1.76
C PRO A 16 5.75 -17.96 1.76
N ALA A 17 6.45 -16.86 1.99
CA ALA A 17 5.92 -15.53 1.76
C ALA A 17 5.52 -15.48 0.28
N ALA A 18 4.21 -15.53 -0.02
CA ALA A 18 3.72 -15.28 -1.35
C ALA A 18 4.28 -13.92 -1.77
N ALA A 19 5.10 -13.92 -2.82
CA ALA A 19 5.68 -12.69 -3.36
C ALA A 19 4.53 -11.73 -3.68
N GLN A 20 4.48 -10.59 -3.01
CA GLN A 20 3.49 -9.57 -3.30
C GLN A 20 3.74 -9.08 -4.73
N GLU A 21 2.71 -9.13 -5.57
CA GLU A 21 2.82 -8.67 -6.95
C GLU A 21 3.04 -7.14 -6.94
N VAL A 22 4.09 -6.70 -7.62
CA VAL A 22 4.42 -5.28 -7.77
C VAL A 22 4.43 -4.93 -9.24
N GLU A 23 3.51 -4.07 -9.64
CA GLU A 23 3.43 -3.54 -11.00
C GLU A 23 4.22 -2.24 -11.08
N THR A 24 5.15 -2.13 -12.03
CA THR A 24 5.94 -0.91 -12.21
C THR A 24 5.64 -0.27 -13.55
N THR A 25 5.18 0.99 -13.52
CA THR A 25 4.86 1.78 -14.71
C THR A 25 5.65 3.08 -14.73
N LYS A 26 5.88 3.62 -15.93
CA LYS A 26 6.41 4.98 -16.11
C LYS A 26 5.29 5.92 -16.55
N ILE A 27 5.10 7.01 -15.83
CA ILE A 27 4.19 8.09 -16.21
C ILE A 27 5.03 9.36 -16.41
N GLY A 28 5.23 9.74 -17.67
CA GLY A 28 6.12 10.85 -18.00
C GLY A 28 7.55 10.61 -17.48
N LYS A 29 7.98 11.46 -16.53
CA LYS A 29 9.30 11.33 -15.88
C LYS A 29 9.25 10.54 -14.57
N SER A 30 8.10 10.13 -14.08
CA SER A 30 7.99 9.45 -12.79
C SER A 30 7.92 7.94 -12.97
N VAL A 31 8.46 7.21 -11.99
CA VAL A 31 8.27 5.77 -11.84
C VAL A 31 7.20 5.56 -10.79
N VAL A 32 6.15 4.82 -11.15
CA VAL A 32 5.06 4.45 -10.25
C VAL A 32 5.14 2.95 -10.00
N LYS A 33 5.17 2.57 -8.73
CA LYS A 33 5.05 1.17 -8.30
C LYS A 33 3.71 0.98 -7.63
N PHE A 34 2.96 -0.02 -8.07
CA PHE A 34 1.70 -0.43 -7.47
C PHE A 34 1.89 -1.79 -6.79
N HIS A 35 1.73 -1.79 -5.47
CA HIS A 35 1.80 -2.99 -4.63
C HIS A 35 0.40 -3.60 -4.54
N VAL A 36 0.19 -4.71 -5.27
CA VAL A 36 -1.13 -5.35 -5.37
C VAL A 36 -1.45 -6.06 -4.06
N LEU A 37 -2.55 -5.65 -3.42
CA LEU A 37 -3.03 -6.32 -2.21
C LEU A 37 -4.07 -7.39 -2.57
N PRO A 38 -3.94 -8.61 -2.04
CA PRO A 38 -4.93 -9.67 -2.24
C PRO A 38 -6.34 -9.34 -1.71
N SER A 39 -6.46 -8.32 -0.86
CA SER A 39 -7.73 -7.88 -0.28
C SER A 39 -8.52 -6.91 -1.15
N LEU A 40 -7.92 -6.40 -2.24
CA LEU A 40 -8.62 -5.49 -3.16
C LEU A 40 -9.65 -6.26 -3.98
N ASP A 41 -10.85 -5.71 -4.10
CA ASP A 41 -11.81 -6.23 -5.07
C ASP A 41 -11.42 -5.86 -6.52
N GLU A 42 -12.12 -6.44 -7.49
CA GLU A 42 -11.83 -6.22 -8.91
C GLU A 42 -11.97 -4.74 -9.33
N THR A 43 -12.91 -4.01 -8.72
CA THR A 43 -13.17 -2.61 -9.04
C THR A 43 -12.05 -1.74 -8.47
N GLU A 44 -11.68 -1.96 -7.22
CA GLU A 44 -10.56 -1.27 -6.57
C GLU A 44 -9.24 -1.54 -7.29
N LEU A 45 -9.00 -2.79 -7.67
CA LEU A 45 -7.81 -3.20 -8.41
C LEU A 45 -7.71 -2.49 -9.76
N LYS A 46 -8.80 -2.48 -10.55
CA LYS A 46 -8.85 -1.76 -11.83
C LYS A 46 -8.67 -0.26 -11.64
N THR A 47 -9.25 0.31 -10.58
CA THR A 47 -9.16 1.74 -10.30
C THR A 47 -7.73 2.13 -9.93
N LEU A 48 -7.07 1.39 -9.03
CA LEU A 48 -5.69 1.65 -8.65
C LEU A 48 -4.71 1.43 -9.81
N ARG A 49 -4.95 0.41 -10.66
CA ARG A 49 -4.19 0.24 -11.91
C ARG A 49 -4.38 1.42 -12.86
N LEU A 50 -5.59 1.95 -12.98
CA LEU A 50 -5.84 3.16 -13.77
C LEU A 50 -5.06 4.34 -13.19
N VAL A 51 -5.11 4.58 -11.87
CA VAL A 51 -4.31 5.64 -11.21
C VAL A 51 -2.82 5.44 -11.45
N ALA A 52 -2.33 4.20 -11.38
CA ALA A 52 -0.92 3.85 -11.53
C ALA A 52 -0.39 3.96 -12.99
N THR A 53 -1.28 4.05 -13.97
CA THR A 53 -0.94 4.08 -15.41
C THR A 53 -1.39 5.35 -16.12
N ASN A 54 -2.25 6.17 -15.50
CA ASN A 54 -2.84 7.35 -16.10
C ASN A 54 -2.43 8.63 -15.36
N LYS A 55 -1.75 9.54 -16.07
CA LYS A 55 -1.23 10.80 -15.50
C LYS A 55 -2.34 11.69 -14.91
N GLN A 56 -3.48 11.77 -15.58
CA GLN A 56 -4.60 12.60 -15.16
C GLN A 56 -5.26 12.03 -13.91
N ALA A 57 -5.45 10.71 -13.85
CA ALA A 57 -5.98 10.04 -12.66
C ALA A 57 -5.03 10.19 -11.47
N LEU A 58 -3.72 10.01 -11.68
CA LEU A 58 -2.70 10.23 -10.64
C LEU A 58 -2.76 11.65 -10.06
N ALA A 59 -2.95 12.65 -10.92
CA ALA A 59 -3.01 14.05 -10.51
C ALA A 59 -4.21 14.40 -9.62
N ILE A 60 -5.28 13.59 -9.60
CA ILE A 60 -6.42 13.75 -8.69
C ILE A 60 -5.99 13.49 -7.24
N PHE A 61 -5.11 12.51 -7.04
CA PHE A 61 -4.62 12.11 -5.71
C PHE A 61 -3.32 12.81 -5.32
N LEU A 62 -2.51 13.19 -6.31
CA LEU A 62 -1.22 13.85 -6.13
C LEU A 62 -1.15 15.10 -7.03
N PRO A 63 -1.54 16.28 -6.51
CA PRO A 63 -1.61 17.51 -7.32
C PRO A 63 -0.28 17.94 -7.96
N ASP A 64 0.85 17.52 -7.40
CA ASP A 64 2.17 17.78 -7.97
C ASP A 64 2.50 16.88 -9.18
N GLY A 65 1.66 15.88 -9.45
CA GLY A 65 1.80 14.95 -10.58
C GLY A 65 3.03 14.06 -10.49
N GLY A 66 3.55 13.78 -9.29
CA GLY A 66 4.73 12.93 -9.09
C GLY A 66 6.06 13.64 -9.35
N LYS A 67 6.11 14.97 -9.18
CA LYS A 67 7.34 15.77 -9.25
C LYS A 67 8.25 15.56 -8.04
N THR A 68 7.68 15.12 -6.93
CA THR A 68 8.39 14.77 -5.69
C THR A 68 8.15 13.32 -5.33
N PHE A 69 8.90 12.78 -4.35
CA PHE A 69 8.55 11.47 -3.82
C PHE A 69 7.18 11.54 -3.16
N SER A 70 6.31 10.63 -3.57
CA SER A 70 4.93 10.57 -3.12
C SER A 70 4.51 9.12 -2.90
N ALA A 71 3.51 8.91 -2.07
CA ALA A 71 2.99 7.59 -1.79
C ALA A 71 1.48 7.61 -1.51
N MET A 72 0.83 6.46 -1.69
CA MET A 72 -0.53 6.19 -1.26
C MET A 72 -0.54 4.98 -0.34
N ALA A 73 -1.31 5.02 0.74
CA ALA A 73 -1.55 3.88 1.62
C ALA A 73 -3.04 3.65 1.86
N ILE A 74 -3.39 2.39 2.12
CA ILE A 74 -4.74 1.98 2.51
C ILE A 74 -4.67 0.95 3.64
N SER A 75 -5.77 0.82 4.40
CA SER A 75 -5.95 -0.32 5.31
C SER A 75 -6.49 -1.52 4.53
N PRO A 76 -5.83 -2.70 4.54
CA PRO A 76 -6.30 -3.87 3.80
C PRO A 76 -7.70 -4.35 4.17
N SER A 77 -8.17 -4.07 5.40
CA SER A 77 -9.54 -4.44 5.84
C SER A 77 -10.60 -3.41 5.47
N GLU A 78 -10.22 -2.19 5.11
CA GLU A 78 -11.16 -1.14 4.68
C GLU A 78 -11.26 -1.04 3.16
N GLY A 79 -10.18 -1.37 2.46
CA GLY A 79 -10.06 -1.26 1.01
C GLY A 79 -9.60 0.13 0.58
N PHE A 80 -9.71 0.38 -0.71
CA PHE A 80 -9.52 1.69 -1.33
C PHE A 80 -10.86 2.44 -1.42
N MET A 81 -11.97 1.77 -1.69
CA MET A 81 -13.28 2.40 -1.92
C MET A 81 -14.43 1.77 -1.12
N ARG A 82 -15.45 2.59 -0.88
CA ARG A 82 -16.76 2.15 -0.39
C ARG A 82 -17.84 3.03 -1.02
N ASP A 83 -18.92 2.41 -1.49
CA ASP A 83 -20.08 3.11 -2.06
C ASP A 83 -19.70 4.11 -3.18
N GLY A 84 -18.70 3.75 -3.99
CA GLY A 84 -18.23 4.56 -5.12
C GLY A 84 -17.28 5.71 -4.78
N ALA A 85 -16.87 5.86 -3.51
CA ALA A 85 -15.92 6.89 -3.08
C ALA A 85 -14.71 6.28 -2.37
N PRO A 86 -13.52 6.92 -2.42
CA PRO A 86 -12.39 6.50 -1.61
C PRO A 86 -12.74 6.51 -0.11
N VAL A 87 -12.31 5.48 0.61
CA VAL A 87 -12.48 5.45 2.07
C VAL A 87 -11.60 6.50 2.73
N LYS A 88 -11.95 6.95 3.93
CA LYS A 88 -11.21 8.00 4.65
C LYS A 88 -9.73 7.64 4.88
N SER A 89 -9.42 6.35 5.07
CA SER A 89 -8.05 5.88 5.25
C SER A 89 -7.26 5.76 3.94
N ALA A 90 -7.88 5.89 2.76
CA ALA A 90 -7.17 5.87 1.49
C ALA A 90 -6.45 7.21 1.30
N THR A 91 -5.23 7.29 1.81
CA THR A 91 -4.45 8.53 1.88
C THR A 91 -3.37 8.53 0.81
N ALA A 92 -3.26 9.63 0.07
CA ALA A 92 -2.13 9.90 -0.80
C ALA A 92 -1.46 11.21 -0.40
N VAL A 93 -0.13 11.23 -0.37
CA VAL A 93 0.66 12.42 -0.04
C VAL A 93 1.90 12.50 -0.92
N GLY A 94 2.30 13.73 -1.24
CA GLY A 94 3.54 14.06 -1.92
C GLY A 94 4.32 15.11 -1.16
N GLY A 95 5.43 15.57 -1.75
CA GLY A 95 6.30 16.61 -1.22
C GLY A 95 7.48 16.07 -0.40
N PHE A 96 7.82 14.78 -0.53
CA PHE A 96 8.86 14.17 0.28
C PHE A 96 10.23 14.17 -0.42
N PRO A 97 11.33 14.19 0.37
CA PRO A 97 12.69 14.18 -0.16
C PRO A 97 13.12 12.81 -0.71
N ASP A 98 12.51 11.72 -0.22
CA ASP A 98 12.83 10.35 -0.61
C ASP A 98 11.62 9.41 -0.43
N ALA A 99 11.73 8.21 -1.00
CA ALA A 99 10.69 7.19 -0.98
C ALA A 99 10.39 6.67 0.44
N ALA A 100 11.40 6.56 1.30
CA ALA A 100 11.23 6.02 2.66
C ALA A 100 10.40 6.97 3.53
N THR A 101 10.68 8.27 3.43
CA THR A 101 9.94 9.33 4.13
C THR A 101 8.51 9.42 3.60
N ALA A 102 8.30 9.30 2.29
CA ALA A 102 6.96 9.26 1.70
C ALA A 102 6.14 8.06 2.20
N ALA A 103 6.73 6.86 2.20
CA ALA A 103 6.11 5.63 2.68
C ALA A 103 5.72 5.73 4.17
N ALA A 104 6.64 6.17 5.02
CA ALA A 104 6.38 6.33 6.45
C ALA A 104 5.29 7.39 6.71
N GLY A 105 5.41 8.55 6.06
CA GLY A 105 4.46 9.66 6.23
C GLY A 105 3.04 9.30 5.80
N VAL A 106 2.88 8.61 4.66
CA VAL A 106 1.54 8.20 4.20
C VAL A 106 0.92 7.14 5.10
N VAL A 107 1.72 6.19 5.61
CA VAL A 107 1.23 5.14 6.53
C VAL A 107 0.76 5.77 7.84
N GLU A 108 1.52 6.71 8.41
CA GLU A 108 1.12 7.41 9.64
C GLU A 108 -0.23 8.13 9.46
N LEU A 109 -0.42 8.84 8.34
CA LEU A 109 -1.67 9.54 8.06
C LEU A 109 -2.84 8.59 7.80
N CYS A 110 -2.60 7.50 7.06
CA CYS A 110 -3.58 6.44 6.86
C CYS A 110 -3.99 5.79 8.19
N ASP A 111 -3.03 5.46 9.05
CA ASP A 111 -3.28 4.83 10.36
C ASP A 111 -4.04 5.76 11.32
N LYS A 112 -3.86 7.08 11.22
CA LYS A 112 -4.68 8.05 11.96
C LYS A 112 -6.12 8.12 11.43
N ALA A 113 -6.33 7.81 10.15
CA ALA A 113 -7.61 7.94 9.48
C ALA A 113 -8.44 6.64 9.49
N ARG A 114 -7.80 5.47 9.63
CA ARG A 114 -8.48 4.18 9.67
C ARG A 114 -9.36 4.00 10.90
N LYS A 115 -10.40 3.20 10.76
CA LYS A 115 -11.29 2.78 11.84
C LYS A 115 -10.51 1.96 12.88
N LYS A 116 -10.93 2.08 14.14
CA LYS A 116 -10.39 1.29 15.24
C LYS A 116 -10.66 -0.19 14.99
N GLY A 117 -9.62 -1.03 15.13
CA GLY A 117 -9.71 -2.47 14.90
C GLY A 117 -9.43 -2.90 13.45
N SER A 118 -9.33 -1.96 12.50
CA SER A 118 -8.86 -2.25 11.14
C SER A 118 -7.40 -2.68 11.13
N LYS A 119 -7.01 -3.44 10.12
CA LYS A 119 -5.62 -3.82 9.87
C LYS A 119 -4.75 -2.57 9.68
N PRO A 120 -3.46 -2.60 10.09
CA PRO A 120 -2.53 -1.51 9.85
C PRO A 120 -2.47 -1.13 8.37
N CYS A 121 -2.27 0.15 8.11
CA CYS A 121 -2.12 0.65 6.76
C CYS A 121 -0.86 0.14 6.10
N VAL A 122 -0.94 -0.08 4.79
CA VAL A 122 0.19 -0.47 3.94
C VAL A 122 0.24 0.42 2.72
N VAL A 123 1.45 0.66 2.21
CA VAL A 123 1.65 1.41 0.98
C VAL A 123 1.14 0.59 -0.20
N VAL A 124 0.34 1.23 -1.05
CA VAL A 124 -0.15 0.66 -2.32
C VAL A 124 0.43 1.34 -3.53
N LEU A 125 0.72 2.64 -3.47
CA LEU A 125 1.42 3.33 -4.56
C LEU A 125 2.69 4.00 -4.04
N GLU A 126 3.79 3.83 -4.76
CA GLU A 126 5.01 4.62 -4.59
C GLU A 126 5.30 5.35 -5.89
N ILE A 127 5.57 6.66 -5.80
CA ILE A 127 5.87 7.51 -6.93
C ILE A 127 7.22 8.14 -6.69
N ALA A 128 8.18 7.81 -7.56
CA ALA A 128 9.52 8.38 -7.54
C ALA A 128 9.70 9.30 -8.75
N PRO A 129 10.13 10.56 -8.57
CA PRO A 129 10.60 11.37 -9.69
C PRO A 129 11.89 10.75 -10.25
N ARG A 130 12.10 10.85 -11.58
CA ARG A 130 13.41 10.57 -12.20
C ARG A 130 14.25 11.83 -12.32
#